data_AF-A0A920EYS2-F1
#
_entry.id   AF-A0A920EYS2-F1
#
_cell.length_a   1.000
_cell.length_b   1.000
_cell.length_c   1.000
_cell.angle_alpha   90.00
_cell.angle_beta   90.00
_cell.angle_gamma   90.00
#
_symmetry.space_group_name_H-M   'P 1'
#
loop_
_entity.id
_entity.type
_entity.pdbx_description
1 polymer ?
#
loop_
_entity_poly.entity_id
_entity_poly.type
_entity_poly.pdbx_seq_one_letter_code
_entity_poly.pdbx_strand_id
1 'polypeptide(L)'
;MLDPIKATIVTPGLNLSGEFNEEGIPASVVTRYLSEHGVIVEKTGLYSFFIMFTIGITKGRWNTLLAALQQFKDDYDKNQPMWRVLPEFCSNFPKYERVGLKDLCSQLHDVHNRNDVAKLTTEMYLSNMEPVLRPADAFASLARGKTERVPIDELEGRVTTSLLTPYPPGIPLLIPGERFNNIIVRYLRFAREFNSSFPGFEADIHGLVVESDDSDCKNYFVDCISDKL
;
A
#
# COMPACT_ATOMS: atom_id res chain seq x y z
N MET A 1 -18.88 -18.75 -0.19
CA MET A 1 -19.97 -18.06 -0.92
C MET A 1 -19.48 -16.66 -1.26
N LEU A 2 -19.65 -16.21 -2.50
CA LEU A 2 -19.30 -14.83 -2.90
C LEU A 2 -20.44 -13.88 -2.51
N ASP A 3 -20.09 -12.69 -2.03
CA ASP A 3 -21.06 -11.66 -1.66
C ASP A 3 -21.41 -10.82 -2.92
N PRO A 4 -22.67 -10.84 -3.40
CA PRO A 4 -23.05 -10.25 -4.69
C PRO A 4 -23.02 -8.72 -4.70
N ILE A 5 -23.11 -8.05 -3.54
CA ILE A 5 -22.96 -6.58 -3.47
C ILE A 5 -21.50 -6.15 -3.39
N LYS A 6 -20.60 -7.13 -3.26
CA LYS A 6 -19.17 -6.92 -3.18
C LYS A 6 -18.49 -7.29 -4.50
N ALA A 7 -18.42 -6.33 -5.42
CA ALA A 7 -17.71 -6.53 -6.68
C ALA A 7 -16.20 -6.30 -6.52
N THR A 8 -15.42 -7.33 -6.78
CA THR A 8 -13.95 -7.22 -6.88
C THR A 8 -13.57 -7.25 -8.35
N ILE A 9 -12.90 -6.19 -8.81
CA ILE A 9 -12.34 -6.08 -10.16
C ILE A 9 -10.87 -6.45 -10.06
N VAL A 10 -10.43 -7.36 -10.93
CA VAL A 10 -9.02 -7.78 -11.03
C VAL A 10 -8.36 -7.10 -12.23
N THR A 11 -7.14 -6.63 -12.03
CA THR A 11 -6.32 -6.02 -13.08
C THR A 11 -5.25 -7.01 -13.55
N PRO A 12 -4.79 -6.94 -14.81
CA PRO A 12 -3.72 -7.81 -15.31
C PRO A 12 -2.44 -7.66 -14.47
N GLY A 13 -1.67 -8.73 -14.30
CA GLY A 13 -0.32 -8.68 -13.73
C GLY A 13 -0.03 -9.71 -12.65
N LEU A 14 -1.04 -10.25 -11.98
CA LEU A 14 -0.91 -11.32 -11.00
C LEU A 14 -1.92 -12.43 -11.32
N ASN A 15 -1.43 -13.66 -11.52
CA ASN A 15 -2.29 -14.80 -11.84
C ASN A 15 -2.93 -15.41 -10.57
N LEU A 16 -3.86 -16.35 -10.75
CA LEU A 16 -4.56 -17.01 -9.62
C LEU A 16 -3.64 -17.89 -8.76
N SER A 17 -2.46 -18.23 -9.26
CA SER A 17 -1.42 -18.99 -8.53
C SER A 17 -0.53 -18.07 -7.68
N GLY A 18 -0.69 -16.74 -7.79
CA GLY A 18 0.14 -15.76 -7.09
C GLY A 18 1.45 -15.41 -7.81
N GLU A 19 1.58 -15.76 -9.09
CA GLU A 19 2.77 -15.45 -9.89
C GLU A 19 2.52 -14.21 -10.75
N PHE A 20 3.56 -13.38 -10.90
CA PHE A 20 3.51 -12.20 -11.73
C PHE A 20 3.62 -12.55 -13.21
N ASN A 21 2.82 -11.88 -14.04
CA ASN A 21 2.94 -11.95 -15.49
C ASN A 21 4.07 -11.03 -15.98
N GLU A 22 4.35 -11.04 -17.28
CA GLU A 22 5.32 -10.11 -17.90
C GLU A 22 4.80 -8.66 -17.98
N GLU A 23 3.51 -8.50 -18.27
CA GLU A 23 2.83 -7.20 -18.28
C GLU A 23 1.80 -7.14 -17.14
N GLY A 24 1.65 -5.95 -16.54
CA GLY A 24 0.73 -5.74 -15.44
C GLY A 24 0.28 -4.29 -15.28
N ILE A 25 -0.92 -4.15 -14.74
CA ILE A 25 -1.57 -2.88 -14.41
C ILE A 25 -1.83 -2.91 -12.90
N PRO A 26 -0.95 -2.32 -12.07
CA PRO A 26 -1.20 -2.23 -10.64
C PRO A 26 -2.52 -1.51 -10.36
N ALA A 27 -3.32 -2.05 -9.44
CA ALA A 27 -4.65 -1.51 -9.15
C ALA A 27 -4.58 -0.08 -8.61
N SER A 28 -3.49 0.29 -7.93
CA SER A 28 -3.25 1.66 -7.44
C SER A 28 -3.33 2.72 -8.54
N VAL A 29 -2.84 2.42 -9.76
CA VAL A 29 -2.92 3.32 -10.92
C VAL A 29 -4.36 3.48 -11.38
N VAL A 30 -5.10 2.37 -11.50
CA VAL A 30 -6.51 2.38 -11.90
C VAL A 30 -7.36 3.15 -10.88
N THR A 31 -7.17 2.90 -9.59
CA THR A 31 -7.97 3.57 -8.56
C THR A 31 -7.64 5.05 -8.41
N ARG A 32 -6.38 5.44 -8.66
CA ARG A 32 -6.01 6.87 -8.77
C ARG A 32 -6.74 7.53 -9.94
N TYR A 33 -6.75 6.85 -11.09
CA TYR A 33 -7.46 7.32 -12.27
C TYR A 33 -8.96 7.47 -12.02
N LEU A 34 -9.59 6.45 -11.43
CA LEU A 34 -11.01 6.49 -11.09
C LEU A 34 -11.32 7.65 -10.12
N SER A 35 -10.48 7.88 -9.12
CA SER A 35 -10.68 8.94 -8.14
C SER A 35 -10.69 10.34 -8.78
N GLU A 36 -9.77 10.62 -9.69
CA GLU A 36 -9.71 11.91 -10.41
C GLU A 36 -10.91 12.09 -11.37
N HIS A 37 -11.52 10.98 -11.79
CA HIS A 37 -12.75 10.96 -12.60
C HIS A 37 -14.04 10.84 -11.76
N GLY A 38 -13.96 11.11 -10.44
CA GLY A 38 -15.12 11.17 -9.55
C GLY A 38 -15.66 9.82 -9.09
N VAL A 39 -14.90 8.74 -9.25
CA VAL A 39 -15.25 7.38 -8.82
C VAL A 39 -14.34 6.96 -7.68
N ILE A 40 -14.89 6.94 -6.47
CA ILE A 40 -14.16 6.51 -5.27
C ILE A 40 -14.30 5.00 -5.09
N VAL A 41 -13.15 4.36 -4.89
CA VAL A 41 -13.04 2.93 -4.67
C VAL A 41 -12.90 2.66 -3.17
N GLU A 42 -13.56 1.60 -2.68
CA GLU A 42 -13.61 1.29 -1.25
C GLU A 42 -12.29 0.72 -0.74
N LYS A 43 -11.70 -0.22 -1.49
CA LYS A 43 -10.43 -0.85 -1.12
C LYS A 43 -9.60 -1.20 -2.35
N THR A 44 -8.31 -0.89 -2.28
CA THR A 44 -7.33 -1.21 -3.33
C THR A 44 -6.34 -2.25 -2.81
N GLY A 45 -6.18 -3.35 -3.54
CA GLY A 45 -5.13 -4.35 -3.38
C GLY A 45 -3.97 -4.11 -4.37
N LEU A 46 -3.10 -5.10 -4.54
CA LEU A 46 -1.98 -5.00 -5.50
C LEU A 46 -2.49 -5.00 -6.96
N TYR A 47 -3.31 -5.99 -7.32
CA TYR A 47 -3.87 -6.22 -8.66
C TYR A 47 -5.38 -6.45 -8.64
N SER A 48 -6.04 -5.92 -7.62
CA SER A 48 -7.48 -5.95 -7.50
C SER A 48 -7.96 -4.75 -6.73
N PHE A 49 -9.21 -4.37 -6.96
CA PHE A 49 -9.86 -3.35 -6.17
C PHE A 49 -11.35 -3.63 -6.04
N PHE A 50 -11.95 -3.01 -5.05
CA PHE A 50 -13.22 -3.41 -4.51
C PHE A 50 -14.24 -2.26 -4.57
N ILE A 51 -15.43 -2.55 -5.10
CA ILE A 51 -16.54 -1.61 -5.17
C ILE A 51 -17.75 -2.19 -4.44
N MET A 52 -18.33 -1.38 -3.56
CA MET A 52 -19.53 -1.74 -2.81
C MET A 52 -20.78 -1.27 -3.54
N PHE A 53 -21.57 -2.22 -4.08
CA PHE A 53 -22.87 -1.96 -4.69
C PHE A 53 -23.97 -1.88 -3.63
N THR A 54 -23.93 -0.81 -2.84
CA THR A 54 -24.99 -0.51 -1.84
C THR A 54 -26.28 -0.04 -2.51
N ILE A 55 -27.36 0.06 -1.74
CA ILE A 55 -28.68 0.53 -2.21
C ILE A 55 -28.64 1.94 -2.84
N GLY A 56 -27.62 2.74 -2.52
CA GLY A 56 -27.43 4.08 -3.08
C GLY A 56 -26.77 4.10 -4.46
N ILE A 57 -26.29 2.96 -4.97
CA ILE A 57 -25.66 2.88 -6.29
C ILE A 57 -26.73 2.73 -7.37
N THR A 58 -26.91 3.80 -8.15
CA THR A 58 -27.85 3.84 -9.27
C THR A 58 -27.20 3.37 -10.57
N LYS A 59 -28.03 3.07 -11.58
CA LYS A 59 -27.56 2.76 -12.94
C LYS A 59 -26.66 3.86 -13.53
N GLY A 60 -26.93 5.13 -13.20
CA GLY A 60 -26.11 6.27 -13.63
C GLY A 60 -24.69 6.17 -13.08
N ARG A 61 -24.54 5.90 -11.77
CA ARG A 61 -23.21 5.75 -11.13
C ARG A 61 -22.43 4.56 -11.65
N TRP A 62 -23.10 3.42 -11.87
CA TRP A 62 -22.50 2.25 -12.52
C TRP A 62 -22.00 2.59 -13.94
N ASN A 63 -22.78 3.33 -14.73
CA ASN A 63 -22.38 3.71 -16.09
C ASN A 63 -21.16 4.64 -16.09
N THR A 64 -21.08 5.57 -15.14
CA THR A 64 -19.89 6.42 -14.96
C THR A 64 -18.64 5.60 -14.68
N LEU A 65 -18.71 4.62 -13.78
CA LEU A 65 -17.61 3.68 -13.52
C LEU A 65 -17.20 2.93 -14.80
N LEU A 66 -18.15 2.35 -15.51
CA LEU A 66 -17.86 1.59 -16.73
C LEU A 66 -17.21 2.47 -17.81
N ALA A 67 -17.72 3.68 -18.01
CA ALA A 67 -17.14 4.64 -18.94
C ALA A 67 -15.72 5.05 -18.54
N ALA A 68 -15.47 5.31 -17.24
CA ALA A 68 -14.13 5.63 -16.75
C ALA A 68 -13.15 4.46 -16.95
N LEU A 69 -13.58 3.22 -16.73
CA LEU A 69 -12.75 2.03 -16.99
C LEU A 69 -12.44 1.83 -18.48
N GLN A 70 -13.41 2.09 -19.36
CA GLN A 70 -13.20 2.05 -20.81
C GLN A 70 -12.21 3.14 -21.25
N GLN A 71 -12.37 4.36 -20.74
CA GLN A 71 -11.46 5.46 -21.03
C GLN A 71 -10.05 5.18 -20.51
N PHE A 72 -9.91 4.65 -19.29
CA PHE A 72 -8.61 4.21 -18.76
C PHE A 72 -7.93 3.22 -19.70
N LYS A 73 -8.68 2.22 -20.19
CA LYS A 73 -8.13 1.24 -21.14
C LYS A 73 -7.65 1.91 -22.43
N ASP A 74 -8.46 2.79 -23.00
CA ASP A 74 -8.12 3.53 -24.21
C ASP A 74 -6.85 4.38 -24.04
N ASP A 75 -6.73 5.05 -22.91
CA ASP A 75 -5.59 5.91 -22.58
C ASP A 75 -4.33 5.08 -22.28
N TYR A 76 -4.49 3.94 -21.63
CA TYR A 76 -3.42 2.97 -21.42
C TYR A 76 -2.91 2.40 -22.75
N ASP A 77 -3.81 1.94 -23.62
CA ASP A 77 -3.46 1.33 -24.91
C ASP A 77 -2.76 2.35 -25.84
N LYS A 78 -3.14 3.63 -25.76
CA LYS A 78 -2.51 4.74 -26.50
C LYS A 78 -1.26 5.30 -25.81
N ASN A 79 -0.93 4.79 -24.63
CA ASN A 79 0.11 5.30 -23.73
C ASN A 79 0.04 6.84 -23.57
N GLN A 80 -1.15 7.36 -23.28
CA GLN A 80 -1.35 8.80 -23.12
C GLN A 80 -0.46 9.35 -21.99
N PRO A 81 0.08 10.56 -22.14
CA PRO A 81 0.93 11.15 -21.12
C PRO A 81 0.13 11.46 -19.85
N MET A 82 0.75 11.26 -18.70
CA MET A 82 0.13 11.41 -17.37
C MET A 82 -0.46 12.80 -17.15
N TRP A 83 0.16 13.88 -17.64
CA TRP A 83 -0.41 15.24 -17.50
C TRP A 83 -1.79 15.39 -18.16
N ARG A 84 -2.09 14.57 -19.17
CA ARG A 84 -3.36 14.60 -19.89
C ARG A 84 -4.43 13.76 -19.18
N VAL A 85 -4.04 12.61 -18.64
CA VAL A 85 -4.96 11.64 -18.02
C VAL A 85 -5.17 11.88 -16.53
N LEU A 86 -4.17 12.42 -15.83
CA LEU A 86 -4.15 12.70 -14.40
C LEU A 86 -3.48 14.06 -14.11
N PRO A 87 -4.05 15.18 -14.60
CA PRO A 87 -3.50 16.52 -14.39
C PRO A 87 -3.35 16.93 -12.92
N GLU A 88 -4.32 16.61 -12.05
CA GLU A 88 -4.25 16.95 -10.62
C GLU A 88 -3.14 16.18 -9.93
N PHE A 89 -2.99 14.89 -10.25
CA PHE A 89 -1.86 14.09 -9.77
C PHE A 89 -0.52 14.68 -10.21
N CYS A 90 -0.39 15.05 -11.49
CA CYS A 90 0.85 15.61 -12.03
C CYS A 90 1.19 16.98 -11.42
N SER A 91 0.19 17.80 -11.09
CA SER A 91 0.40 19.07 -10.39
C SER A 91 1.09 18.88 -9.03
N ASN A 92 0.71 17.83 -8.31
CA ASN A 92 1.32 17.47 -7.02
C ASN A 92 2.65 16.71 -7.17
N PHE A 93 2.81 15.98 -8.28
CA PHE A 93 3.99 15.17 -8.58
C PHE A 93 4.51 15.41 -10.00
N PRO A 94 5.16 16.57 -10.27
CA PRO A 94 5.54 16.98 -11.63
C PRO A 94 6.45 16.01 -12.37
N LYS A 95 7.18 15.16 -11.63
CA LYS A 95 8.06 14.14 -12.22
C LYS A 95 7.35 13.16 -13.15
N TYR A 96 6.03 12.99 -12.99
CA TYR A 96 5.26 12.06 -13.81
C TYR A 96 4.69 12.69 -15.07
N GLU A 97 4.69 14.02 -15.23
CA GLU A 97 3.98 14.71 -16.33
C GLU A 97 4.24 14.07 -17.69
N ARG A 98 5.52 13.82 -18.01
CA ARG A 98 5.96 13.29 -19.31
C ARG A 98 5.96 11.77 -19.41
N VAL A 99 5.60 11.06 -18.35
CA VAL A 99 5.52 9.59 -18.34
C VAL A 99 4.22 9.18 -19.01
N GLY A 100 4.24 8.14 -19.85
CA GLY A 100 3.03 7.56 -20.41
C GLY A 100 2.31 6.68 -19.38
N LEU A 101 0.98 6.59 -19.46
CA LEU A 101 0.19 5.78 -18.51
C LEU A 101 0.60 4.30 -18.52
N LYS A 102 0.87 3.71 -19.69
CA LYS A 102 1.37 2.33 -19.80
C LYS A 102 2.79 2.21 -19.25
N ASP A 103 3.64 3.22 -19.46
CA ASP A 103 5.01 3.21 -18.95
C ASP A 103 5.03 3.24 -17.42
N LEU A 104 4.15 4.04 -16.79
CA LEU A 104 4.02 4.08 -15.33
C LEU A 104 3.56 2.73 -14.77
N CYS A 105 2.53 2.12 -15.37
CA CYS A 105 2.08 0.79 -14.99
C CYS A 105 3.21 -0.24 -15.08
N SER A 106 4.00 -0.20 -16.17
CA SER A 106 5.13 -1.10 -16.38
C SER A 106 6.22 -0.90 -15.32
N GLN A 107 6.59 0.36 -15.01
CA GLN A 107 7.57 0.67 -13.97
C GLN A 107 7.15 0.17 -12.58
N LEU A 108 5.89 0.40 -12.21
CA LEU A 108 5.36 -0.09 -10.93
C LEU A 108 5.27 -1.61 -10.91
N HIS A 109 4.83 -2.24 -12.00
CA HIS A 109 4.72 -3.70 -12.10
C HIS A 109 6.08 -4.38 -12.02
N ASP A 110 7.10 -3.83 -12.68
CA ASP A 110 8.49 -4.30 -12.61
C ASP A 110 8.99 -4.36 -11.17
N VAL A 111 8.72 -3.33 -10.37
CA VAL A 111 9.15 -3.31 -8.97
C VAL A 111 8.37 -4.30 -8.12
N HIS A 112 7.06 -4.47 -8.35
CA HIS A 112 6.28 -5.53 -7.68
C HIS A 112 6.80 -6.93 -8.02
N ASN A 113 7.12 -7.19 -9.29
CA ASN A 113 7.59 -8.47 -9.78
C ASN A 113 9.00 -8.79 -9.25
N ARG A 114 9.96 -7.87 -9.39
CA ARG A 114 11.35 -8.06 -8.93
C ARG A 114 11.46 -8.34 -7.43
N ASN A 115 10.54 -7.80 -6.62
CA ASN A 115 10.52 -7.99 -5.17
C ASN A 115 9.55 -9.07 -4.70
N ASP A 116 8.85 -9.73 -5.63
CA ASP A 116 7.80 -10.72 -5.37
C ASP A 116 6.86 -10.29 -4.22
N VAL A 117 6.29 -9.09 -4.37
CA VAL A 117 5.56 -8.42 -3.27
C VAL A 117 4.37 -9.24 -2.79
N ALA A 118 3.75 -10.02 -3.68
CA ALA A 118 2.67 -10.95 -3.32
C ALA A 118 3.16 -11.99 -2.31
N LYS A 119 4.26 -12.69 -2.63
CA LYS A 119 4.87 -13.67 -1.73
C LYS A 119 5.42 -13.04 -0.47
N LEU A 120 6.10 -11.90 -0.57
CA LEU A 120 6.63 -11.16 0.58
C LEU A 120 5.52 -10.81 1.59
N THR A 121 4.37 -10.35 1.09
CA THR A 121 3.21 -10.04 1.93
C THR A 121 2.64 -11.29 2.58
N THR A 122 2.52 -12.40 1.84
CA THR A 122 2.06 -13.68 2.40
C THR A 122 3.01 -14.23 3.46
N GLU A 123 4.32 -14.27 3.18
CA GLU A 123 5.34 -14.72 4.14
C GLU A 123 5.34 -13.88 5.41
N MET A 124 5.16 -12.57 5.28
CA MET A 124 5.06 -11.65 6.42
C MET A 124 3.88 -12.00 7.34
N TYR A 125 2.67 -12.25 6.80
CA TYR A 125 1.50 -12.62 7.61
C TYR A 125 1.54 -14.06 8.15
N LEU A 126 2.29 -14.95 7.52
CA LEU A 126 2.49 -16.34 7.98
C LEU A 126 3.71 -16.50 8.90
N SER A 127 4.50 -15.43 9.08
CA SER A 127 5.65 -15.44 9.96
C SER A 127 5.23 -15.60 11.43
N ASN A 128 6.15 -16.09 12.26
CA ASN A 128 5.87 -16.26 13.69
C ASN A 128 5.76 -14.89 14.38
N MET A 129 4.61 -14.63 15.00
CA MET A 129 4.36 -13.46 15.85
C MET A 129 4.59 -13.86 17.31
N GLU A 130 5.61 -13.30 17.94
CA GLU A 130 5.95 -13.60 19.33
C GLU A 130 5.32 -12.56 20.27
N PRO A 131 4.31 -12.91 21.08
CA PRO A 131 3.76 -12.03 22.08
C PRO A 131 4.66 -12.00 23.32
N VAL A 132 5.40 -10.90 23.50
CA VAL A 132 6.33 -10.70 24.63
C VAL A 132 5.60 -10.11 25.83
N LEU A 133 4.63 -9.23 25.58
CA LEU A 133 3.79 -8.61 26.60
C LEU A 133 2.32 -8.70 26.22
N ARG A 134 1.45 -8.57 27.23
CA ARG A 134 0.03 -8.35 26.95
C ARG A 134 -0.14 -6.98 26.30
N PRO A 135 -1.07 -6.82 25.34
CA PRO A 135 -1.31 -5.53 24.69
C PRO A 135 -1.58 -4.38 25.67
N ALA A 136 -2.27 -4.66 26.78
CA ALA A 136 -2.52 -3.68 27.83
C ALA A 136 -1.24 -3.18 28.52
N ASP A 137 -0.26 -4.07 28.73
CA ASP A 137 1.02 -3.72 29.38
C ASP A 137 1.93 -2.94 28.41
N ALA A 138 1.94 -3.33 27.13
CA ALA A 138 2.63 -2.59 26.07
C ALA A 138 2.04 -1.18 25.91
N PHE A 139 0.71 -1.06 25.86
CA PHE A 139 0.03 0.24 25.81
C PHE A 139 0.30 1.09 27.07
N ALA A 140 0.33 0.48 28.26
CA ALA A 140 0.67 1.19 29.49
C ALA A 140 2.11 1.73 29.47
N SER A 141 3.02 1.12 28.72
CA SER A 141 4.40 1.60 28.55
C SER A 141 4.43 2.92 27.76
N LEU A 142 3.57 3.07 26.75
CA LEU A 142 3.36 4.32 26.02
C LEU A 142 2.91 5.45 26.97
N ALA A 143 1.89 5.19 27.79
CA ALA A 143 1.38 6.17 28.75
C ALA A 143 2.42 6.59 29.82
N ARG A 144 3.42 5.76 30.08
CA ARG A 144 4.50 6.01 31.05
C ARG A 144 5.75 6.61 30.41
N GLY A 145 5.73 6.91 29.10
CA GLY A 145 6.90 7.39 28.37
C GLY A 145 8.04 6.38 28.31
N LYS A 146 7.75 5.08 28.45
CA LYS A 146 8.73 3.98 28.37
C LYS A 146 8.83 3.43 26.95
N THR A 147 8.94 4.33 25.98
CA THR A 147 8.95 4.01 24.55
C THR A 147 10.11 4.72 23.88
N GLU A 148 10.65 4.11 22.84
CA GLU A 148 11.67 4.72 22.02
C GLU A 148 11.34 4.57 20.53
N ARG A 149 11.73 5.59 19.77
CA ARG A 149 11.56 5.62 18.32
C ARG A 149 12.72 4.86 17.68
N VAL A 150 12.41 3.78 16.98
CA VAL A 150 13.42 2.86 16.44
C VAL A 150 13.39 2.90 14.91
N PRO A 151 14.53 3.12 14.24
CA PRO A 151 14.59 3.11 12.78
C PRO A 151 14.33 1.70 12.23
N ILE A 152 13.75 1.60 11.02
CA ILE A 152 13.41 0.31 10.39
C ILE A 152 14.54 -0.72 10.51
N ASP A 153 15.78 -0.29 10.29
CA ASP A 153 16.93 -1.19 10.22
C ASP A 153 17.34 -1.81 11.57
N GLU A 154 16.82 -1.28 12.68
CA GLU A 154 17.09 -1.72 14.06
C GLU A 154 15.85 -2.35 14.73
N LEU A 155 14.76 -2.57 13.97
CA LEU A 155 13.51 -3.08 14.52
C LEU A 155 13.57 -4.56 14.89
N GLU A 156 14.42 -5.38 14.27
CA GLU A 156 14.44 -6.81 14.51
C GLU A 156 14.69 -7.11 16.01
N GLY A 157 13.80 -7.89 16.61
CA GLY A 157 13.86 -8.21 18.03
C GLY A 157 13.20 -7.19 18.96
N ARG A 158 12.80 -6.01 18.46
CA ARG A 158 12.13 -4.97 19.26
C ARG A 158 10.63 -5.29 19.45
N VAL A 159 10.03 -4.71 20.48
CA VAL A 159 8.61 -4.94 20.83
C VAL A 159 7.80 -3.70 20.51
N THR A 160 6.80 -3.81 19.62
CA THR A 160 5.99 -2.66 19.22
C THR A 160 5.10 -2.16 20.36
N THR A 161 4.92 -0.84 20.46
CA THR A 161 3.94 -0.23 21.38
C THR A 161 2.61 0.10 20.71
N SER A 162 2.56 -0.01 19.39
CA SER A 162 1.45 0.43 18.54
C SER A 162 1.03 -0.68 17.58
N LEU A 163 -0.16 -0.56 17.02
CA LEU A 163 -0.58 -1.41 15.91
C LEU A 163 0.26 -1.05 14.67
N LEU A 164 0.77 -2.08 13.99
CA LEU A 164 1.37 -1.92 12.67
C LEU A 164 0.40 -2.51 11.64
N THR A 165 -0.12 -1.70 10.72
CA THR A 165 -1.16 -2.12 9.77
C THR A 165 -0.81 -1.66 8.35
N PRO A 166 -0.19 -2.54 7.53
CA PRO A 166 0.07 -2.24 6.12
C PRO A 166 -1.18 -2.31 5.24
N TYR A 167 -1.25 -1.43 4.24
CA TYR A 167 -2.28 -1.41 3.19
C TYR A 167 -1.66 -1.60 1.80
N PRO A 168 -2.10 -2.61 1.04
CA PRO A 168 -2.96 -3.73 1.44
C PRO A 168 -2.23 -4.75 2.35
N PRO A 169 -2.96 -5.62 3.08
CA PRO A 169 -4.41 -5.85 3.08
C PRO A 169 -5.22 -4.98 4.06
N GLY A 170 -4.59 -4.15 4.90
CA GLY A 170 -5.29 -3.31 5.87
C GLY A 170 -5.79 -4.07 7.10
N ILE A 171 -5.14 -5.18 7.46
CA ILE A 171 -5.36 -5.90 8.73
C ILE A 171 -4.12 -5.77 9.61
N PRO A 172 -4.27 -5.67 10.95
CA PRO A 172 -3.13 -5.56 11.86
C PRO A 172 -2.12 -6.67 11.60
N LEU A 173 -0.88 -6.27 11.32
CA LEU A 173 0.26 -7.15 11.18
C LEU A 173 0.90 -7.44 12.55
N LEU A 174 1.10 -6.38 13.35
CA LEU A 174 1.57 -6.49 14.73
C LEU A 174 0.61 -5.76 15.67
N ILE A 175 0.42 -6.36 16.83
CA ILE A 175 -0.33 -5.84 17.97
C ILE A 175 0.67 -5.36 19.04
N PRO A 176 0.35 -4.30 19.82
CA PRO A 176 1.19 -3.87 20.94
C PRO A 176 1.64 -5.06 21.81
N GLY A 177 2.94 -5.14 22.09
CA GLY A 177 3.54 -6.22 22.87
C GLY A 177 4.10 -7.38 22.05
N GLU A 178 3.90 -7.39 20.73
CA GLU A 178 4.50 -8.37 19.83
C GLU A 178 5.89 -7.93 19.33
N ARG A 179 6.74 -8.93 19.08
CA ARG A 179 8.12 -8.72 18.63
C ARG A 179 8.23 -8.67 17.11
N PHE A 180 9.01 -7.73 16.61
CA PHE A 180 9.43 -7.67 15.21
C PHE A 180 10.36 -8.83 14.86
N ASN A 181 10.09 -9.49 13.74
CA ASN A 181 10.96 -10.49 13.13
C ASN A 181 11.59 -9.96 11.82
N ASN A 182 12.58 -10.70 11.30
CA ASN A 182 13.31 -10.29 10.09
C ASN A 182 12.43 -10.18 8.83
N ILE A 183 11.35 -10.96 8.69
CA ILE A 183 10.46 -10.91 7.53
C ILE A 183 9.68 -9.60 7.52
N ILE A 184 9.16 -9.18 8.68
CA ILE A 184 8.48 -7.88 8.83
C ILE A 184 9.43 -6.74 8.51
N VAL A 185 10.66 -6.77 9.05
CA VAL A 185 11.68 -5.75 8.76
C VAL A 185 12.01 -5.71 7.27
N ARG A 186 12.14 -6.87 6.61
CA ARG A 186 12.37 -6.96 5.16
C ARG A 186 11.24 -6.29 4.36
N TYR A 187 9.98 -6.51 4.75
CA TYR A 187 8.84 -5.84 4.12
C TYR A 187 8.87 -4.32 4.33
N LEU A 188 9.17 -3.85 5.54
CA LEU A 188 9.25 -2.41 5.82
C LEU A 188 10.38 -1.73 5.04
N ARG A 189 11.52 -2.40 4.85
CA ARG A 189 12.61 -1.92 3.98
C ARG A 189 12.16 -1.78 2.53
N PHE A 190 11.48 -2.81 2.00
CA PHE A 190 10.88 -2.75 0.66
C PHE A 190 9.92 -1.56 0.55
N ALA A 191 9.02 -1.36 1.53
CA ALA A 191 8.08 -0.25 1.52
C ALA A 191 8.77 1.12 1.51
N ARG A 192 9.85 1.30 2.30
CA ARG A 192 10.67 2.53 2.29
C ARG A 192 11.26 2.81 0.92
N GLU A 193 11.86 1.81 0.28
CA GLU A 193 12.49 1.94 -1.05
C GLU A 193 11.45 2.23 -2.14
N PHE A 194 10.30 1.53 -2.07
CA PHE A 194 9.19 1.72 -2.98
C PHE A 194 8.61 3.13 -2.87
N ASN A 195 8.35 3.61 -1.65
CA ASN A 195 7.82 4.95 -1.40
C ASN A 195 8.74 6.06 -1.91
N SER A 196 10.06 5.86 -1.79
CA SER A 196 11.07 6.79 -2.31
C SER A 196 11.07 6.82 -3.84
N SER A 197 10.87 5.66 -4.47
CA SER A 197 10.86 5.51 -5.93
C SER A 197 9.57 6.03 -6.58
N PHE A 198 8.43 5.85 -5.92
CA PHE A 198 7.11 6.20 -6.43
C PHE A 198 6.28 7.10 -5.48
N PRO A 199 6.70 8.37 -5.25
CA PRO A 199 5.86 9.37 -4.60
C PRO A 199 4.47 9.43 -5.24
N GLY A 200 3.42 9.52 -4.44
CA GLY A 200 2.02 9.48 -4.87
C GLY A 200 1.41 8.08 -5.03
N PHE A 201 2.23 7.02 -4.94
CA PHE A 201 1.82 5.61 -4.93
C PHE A 201 2.33 4.86 -3.70
N GLU A 202 2.63 5.57 -2.62
CA GLU A 202 3.23 5.00 -1.42
C GLU A 202 2.38 3.87 -0.82
N ALA A 203 3.06 2.88 -0.26
CA ALA A 203 2.45 1.93 0.67
C ALA A 203 2.08 2.68 1.95
N ASP A 204 0.79 2.67 2.28
CA ASP A 204 0.27 3.23 3.53
C ASP A 204 0.40 2.19 4.64
N ILE A 205 1.15 2.53 5.69
CA ILE A 205 1.44 1.62 6.81
C ILE A 205 1.16 2.36 8.10
N HIS A 206 0.01 2.12 8.70
CA HIS A 206 -0.30 2.71 10.00
C HIS A 206 0.67 2.15 11.06
N GLY A 207 1.14 3.03 11.94
CA GLY A 207 2.17 2.70 12.94
C GLY A 207 3.60 2.94 12.46
N LEU A 208 3.80 3.18 11.17
CA LEU A 208 5.08 3.63 10.62
C LEU A 208 5.13 5.16 10.66
N VAL A 209 6.10 5.70 11.39
CA VAL A 209 6.33 7.14 11.51
C VAL A 209 7.33 7.57 10.46
N VAL A 210 7.02 8.64 9.73
CA VAL A 210 7.90 9.23 8.72
C VAL A 210 8.34 10.61 9.19
N GLU A 211 9.65 10.82 9.24
CA GLU A 211 10.25 12.12 9.55
C GLU A 211 11.14 12.55 8.38
N SER A 212 10.99 13.78 7.92
CA SER A 212 11.92 14.38 6.96
C SER A 212 13.06 15.05 7.72
N ASP A 213 14.30 14.82 7.28
CA ASP A 213 15.45 15.61 7.74
C ASP A 213 15.56 16.95 6.99
N ASP A 214 16.56 17.76 7.37
CA ASP A 214 16.83 19.08 6.77
C ASP A 214 17.16 18.99 5.26
N SER A 215 17.46 17.80 4.74
CA SER A 215 17.70 17.51 3.32
C SER A 215 16.50 16.90 2.59
N ASP A 216 15.31 16.92 3.20
CA ASP A 216 14.06 16.32 2.71
C ASP A 216 14.17 14.80 2.45
N CYS A 217 15.13 14.14 3.11
CA CYS A 217 15.23 12.70 3.12
C CYS A 217 14.30 12.12 4.18
N LYS A 218 13.40 11.24 3.74
CA LYS A 218 12.39 10.59 4.59
C LYS A 218 13.03 9.42 5.34
N ASN A 219 13.07 9.54 6.66
CA ASN A 219 13.45 8.49 7.59
C ASN A 219 12.20 7.83 8.18
N TYR A 220 12.26 6.52 8.37
CA TYR A 220 11.11 5.71 8.76
C TYR A 220 11.38 4.98 10.08
N PHE A 221 10.41 5.07 10.99
CA PHE A 221 10.55 4.57 12.36
C PHE A 221 9.28 3.88 12.85
N VAL A 222 9.42 3.07 13.89
CA VAL A 222 8.28 2.59 14.69
C VAL A 222 8.58 2.81 16.17
N ASP A 223 7.56 3.21 16.93
CA ASP A 223 7.66 3.34 18.38
C ASP A 223 7.62 1.94 19.02
N CYS A 224 8.68 1.64 19.78
CA CYS A 224 8.88 0.36 20.46
C CYS A 224 9.04 0.58 21.96
N ILE A 225 8.94 -0.50 22.74
CA ILE A 225 9.22 -0.46 24.17
C ILE A 225 10.70 -0.15 24.37
N SER A 226 10.97 0.80 25.27
CA SER A 226 12.33 1.20 25.63
C SER A 226 13.05 0.05 26.34
N ASP A 227 14.24 -0.30 25.85
CA ASP A 227 15.12 -1.26 26.52
C ASP A 227 15.87 -0.62 27.72
N LYS A 228 15.80 0.71 27.85
CA LYS A 228 16.36 1.45 28.98
C LYS A 228 15.39 1.39 30.16
N LEU A 229 15.80 0.68 31.22
CA LEU A 229 15.10 0.54 32.51
C LEU A 229 15.01 1.85 33.28
#